data_AF-A0A926CI80-F1
#
_entry.id   AF-A0A926CI80-F1
#
_cell.length_a   1.000
_cell.length_b   1.000
_cell.length_c   1.000
_cell.angle_alpha   90.00
_cell.angle_beta   90.00
_cell.angle_gamma   90.00
#
_symmetry.space_group_name_H-M   'P 1'
#
loop_
_entity.id
_entity.type
_entity.pdbx_description
1 polymer ?
#
loop_
_entity_poly.entity_id
_entity_poly.type
_entity_poly.pdbx_seq_one_letter_code
_entity_poly.pdbx_strand_id
1 'polypeptide(L)'
;MDTTRPRSMNSIALALIPLAMAINIAIGTLATGTPIYLDSVGTVLVGALLGPWYGLLTGILSNVVWTLVFGNQIAIWFTPVAAAIGFIAGVAGRSHLFYRASPKWLSALVGAAFLFALTLFVLMFIARTFDNQGNAVFPTMQTLFAENGLIFVLALVAGAVAGYAVLQQAGYIGTIGLATGVLAALISAPISAYLFGGVTGAGTDLLVAAFQASGASIIQSVFAQGVVSDPFDKLTSFMLVWLAIQSLPRRLLARFPYGRSQPPREAAYTEAASSRP
;
A
#
# COMPACT_ATOMS: atom_id res chain seq x y z
N MET A 1 24.75 -22.37 -15.94
CA MET A 1 24.97 -22.58 -14.49
C MET A 1 24.02 -21.65 -13.74
N ASP A 2 23.33 -22.19 -12.75
CA ASP A 2 22.12 -21.66 -12.09
C ASP A 2 22.34 -20.31 -11.38
N THR A 3 21.85 -19.20 -11.95
CA THR A 3 21.98 -17.84 -11.41
C THR A 3 20.78 -17.40 -10.55
N THR A 4 19.92 -18.33 -10.10
CA THR A 4 18.62 -17.96 -9.52
C THR A 4 18.48 -18.18 -8.01
N ARG A 5 19.52 -18.65 -7.31
CA ARG A 5 19.44 -18.80 -5.85
C ARG A 5 19.57 -17.43 -5.16
N PRO A 6 18.60 -17.06 -4.28
CA PRO A 6 18.71 -15.84 -3.49
C PRO A 6 19.98 -15.89 -2.63
N ARG A 7 20.63 -14.74 -2.44
CA ARG A 7 21.84 -14.67 -1.60
C ARG A 7 21.53 -15.11 -0.18
N SER A 8 22.51 -15.74 0.47
CA SER A 8 22.41 -16.13 1.86
C SER A 8 22.18 -14.91 2.74
N MET A 9 21.37 -15.10 3.77
CA MET A 9 20.95 -14.05 4.68
C MET A 9 22.15 -13.62 5.54
N ASN A 10 22.49 -12.33 5.53
CA ASN A 10 23.57 -11.77 6.34
C ASN A 10 23.01 -10.96 7.51
N SER A 11 23.89 -10.56 8.44
CA SER A 11 23.48 -9.82 9.64
C SER A 11 22.79 -8.49 9.33
N ILE A 12 23.13 -7.84 8.20
CA ILE A 12 22.51 -6.59 7.76
C ILE A 12 21.08 -6.83 7.27
N ALA A 13 20.85 -7.92 6.53
CA ALA A 13 19.51 -8.33 6.12
C ALA A 13 18.65 -8.60 7.36
N LEU A 14 19.16 -9.37 8.32
CA LEU A 14 18.44 -9.66 9.57
C LEU A 14 18.16 -8.41 10.41
N ALA A 15 19.10 -7.46 10.48
CA ALA A 15 18.92 -6.19 11.20
C ALA A 15 17.82 -5.29 10.61
N LEU A 16 17.42 -5.51 9.35
CA LEU A 16 16.36 -4.74 8.73
C LEU A 16 14.98 -5.03 9.37
N ILE A 17 14.77 -6.25 9.87
CA ILE A 17 13.49 -6.66 10.48
C ILE A 17 13.15 -5.80 11.72
N PRO A 18 13.98 -5.73 12.77
CA PRO A 18 13.68 -4.91 13.94
C PRO A 18 13.62 -3.41 13.61
N LEU A 19 14.44 -2.93 12.67
CA LEU A 19 14.38 -1.54 12.20
C LEU A 19 13.03 -1.23 11.52
N ALA A 20 12.57 -2.13 10.65
CA ALA A 20 11.28 -2.00 9.98
C ALA A 20 10.11 -1.99 10.96
N MET A 21 10.16 -2.85 11.98
CA MET A 21 9.16 -2.86 13.06
C MET A 21 9.14 -1.51 13.80
N ALA A 22 10.31 -0.97 14.14
CA ALA A 22 10.41 0.33 14.79
C ALA A 22 9.83 1.46 13.91
N ILE A 23 10.11 1.44 12.61
CA ILE A 23 9.55 2.41 11.64
C ILE A 23 8.02 2.30 11.58
N ASN A 24 7.47 1.09 11.48
CA ASN A 24 6.03 0.87 11.42
C ASN A 24 5.33 1.42 12.67
N ILE A 25 5.87 1.12 13.85
CA ILE A 25 5.31 1.62 15.12
C ILE A 25 5.43 3.14 15.20
N ALA A 26 6.59 3.71 14.85
CA ALA A 26 6.80 5.16 14.91
C ALA A 26 5.89 5.92 13.92
N ILE A 27 5.75 5.45 12.68
CA ILE A 27 4.84 6.07 11.71
C ILE A 27 3.39 5.88 12.16
N GLY A 28 3.04 4.67 12.61
CA GLY A 28 1.69 4.35 13.03
C GLY A 28 1.22 5.17 14.24
N THR A 29 2.10 5.53 15.19
CA THR A 29 1.74 6.44 16.28
C THR A 29 1.57 7.88 15.78
N LEU A 30 2.42 8.36 14.88
CA LEU A 30 2.32 9.70 14.29
C LEU A 30 1.10 9.87 13.38
N ALA A 31 0.65 8.78 12.74
CA ALA A 31 -0.47 8.77 11.83
C ALA A 31 -1.84 8.66 12.53
N THR A 32 -1.87 8.51 13.87
CA THR A 32 -3.12 8.45 14.63
C THR A 32 -4.00 9.69 14.36
N GLY A 33 -5.28 9.45 14.05
CA GLY A 33 -6.24 10.50 13.69
C GLY A 33 -6.14 11.02 12.24
N THR A 34 -5.21 10.51 11.42
CA THR A 34 -5.15 10.83 9.99
C THR A 34 -5.88 9.77 9.14
N PRO A 35 -6.27 10.08 7.89
CA PRO A 35 -6.90 9.10 7.00
C PRO A 35 -5.94 8.05 6.41
N ILE A 36 -4.64 8.14 6.69
CA ILE A 36 -3.58 7.30 6.10
C ILE A 36 -2.70 6.78 7.23
N TYR A 37 -2.54 5.47 7.36
CA TYR A 37 -1.85 4.86 8.50
C TYR A 37 -0.35 4.73 8.29
N LEU A 38 0.09 4.45 7.05
CA LEU A 38 1.48 4.25 6.61
C LEU A 38 2.30 3.27 7.49
N ASP A 39 1.63 2.44 8.27
CA ASP A 39 2.16 1.49 9.24
C ASP A 39 2.80 0.25 8.61
N SER A 40 2.80 0.19 7.28
CA SER A 40 3.21 -0.97 6.50
C SER A 40 4.48 -0.70 5.69
N VAL A 41 5.06 0.51 5.75
CA VAL A 41 6.25 0.89 4.98
C VAL A 41 7.43 -0.03 5.29
N GLY A 42 7.73 -0.28 6.57
CA GLY A 42 8.79 -1.18 6.98
C GLY A 42 8.52 -2.63 6.58
N THR A 43 7.27 -3.08 6.71
CA THR A 43 6.84 -4.43 6.31
C THR A 43 7.01 -4.66 4.81
N VAL A 44 6.62 -3.68 4.00
CA VAL A 44 6.76 -3.72 2.54
C VAL A 44 8.24 -3.65 2.14
N LEU A 45 9.06 -2.85 2.83
CA LEU A 45 10.51 -2.77 2.60
C LEU A 45 11.20 -4.12 2.87
N VAL A 46 10.89 -4.75 4.00
CA VAL A 46 11.44 -6.07 4.33
C VAL A 46 10.97 -7.11 3.33
N GLY A 47 9.69 -7.14 2.98
CA GLY A 47 9.17 -8.02 1.93
C GLY A 47 9.94 -7.83 0.62
N ALA A 48 10.04 -6.59 0.14
CA ALA A 48 10.69 -6.25 -1.12
C ALA A 48 12.16 -6.70 -1.20
N LEU A 49 12.91 -6.59 -0.09
CA LEU A 49 14.35 -6.86 -0.06
C LEU A 49 14.73 -8.28 0.41
N LEU A 50 13.94 -8.89 1.29
CA LEU A 50 14.23 -10.19 1.92
C LEU A 50 13.29 -11.31 1.47
N GLY A 51 12.14 -10.98 0.89
CA GLY A 51 11.20 -11.93 0.28
C GLY A 51 9.93 -12.19 1.09
N PRO A 52 9.03 -13.06 0.57
CA PRO A 52 7.65 -13.22 1.07
C PRO A 52 7.56 -13.57 2.55
N TRP A 53 8.37 -14.53 2.99
CA TRP A 53 8.30 -15.04 4.36
C TRP A 53 8.82 -14.04 5.39
N TYR A 54 9.86 -13.27 5.06
CA TYR A 54 10.39 -12.24 5.95
C TYR A 54 9.48 -11.01 5.99
N GLY A 55 8.84 -10.66 4.87
CA GLY A 55 7.81 -9.64 4.86
C GLY A 55 6.61 -10.03 5.74
N LEU A 56 6.09 -11.25 5.56
CA LEU A 56 5.02 -11.82 6.38
C LEU A 56 5.39 -11.80 7.87
N LEU A 57 6.58 -12.33 8.22
CA LEU A 57 7.07 -12.37 9.60
C LEU A 57 7.19 -10.96 10.18
N THR A 58 7.70 -10.00 9.43
CA THR A 58 7.83 -8.60 9.88
C THR A 58 6.46 -7.98 10.15
N GLY A 59 5.46 -8.24 9.30
CA GLY A 59 4.09 -7.79 9.54
C GLY A 59 3.51 -8.37 10.82
N ILE A 60 3.69 -9.68 11.04
CA ILE A 60 3.24 -10.34 12.28
C ILE A 60 3.94 -9.75 13.50
N LEU A 61 5.27 -9.70 13.48
CA LEU A 61 6.07 -9.24 14.61
C LEU A 61 5.81 -7.77 14.93
N SER A 62 5.60 -6.92 13.92
CA SER A 62 5.30 -5.49 14.14
C SER A 62 4.06 -5.32 15.01
N ASN A 63 2.96 -6.00 14.67
CA ASN A 63 1.70 -5.87 15.39
C ASN A 63 1.74 -6.55 16.77
N VAL A 64 2.43 -7.69 16.89
CA VAL A 64 2.65 -8.37 18.17
C VAL A 64 3.47 -7.48 19.11
N VAL A 65 4.57 -6.89 18.63
CA VAL A 65 5.41 -6.00 19.46
C VAL A 65 4.68 -4.73 19.83
N TRP A 66 3.93 -4.11 18.91
CA TRP A 66 3.11 -2.95 19.23
C TRP A 66 2.09 -3.26 20.33
N THR A 67 1.50 -4.46 20.28
CA THR A 67 0.56 -4.92 21.31
C THR A 67 1.24 -5.15 22.66
N LEU A 68 2.30 -5.97 22.69
CA LEU A 68 2.90 -6.46 23.92
C LEU A 68 3.82 -5.44 24.61
N VAL A 69 4.51 -4.60 23.83
CA VAL A 69 5.52 -3.67 24.36
C VAL A 69 4.97 -2.26 24.50
N PHE A 70 4.13 -1.82 23.55
CA PHE A 70 3.62 -0.45 23.50
C PHE A 70 2.12 -0.35 23.85
N GLY A 71 1.49 -1.46 24.26
CA GLY A 71 0.14 -1.48 24.82
C GLY A 71 -1.01 -1.26 23.83
N ASN A 72 -0.75 -1.26 22.51
CA ASN A 72 -1.81 -1.09 21.51
C ASN A 72 -2.55 -2.41 21.27
N GLN A 73 -3.59 -2.66 22.06
CA GLN A 73 -4.39 -3.88 22.01
C GLN A 73 -5.15 -4.06 20.68
N ILE A 74 -5.32 -2.99 19.90
CA ILE A 74 -5.98 -3.06 18.59
C ILE A 74 -5.07 -3.72 17.56
N ALA A 75 -3.76 -3.48 17.62
CA ALA A 75 -2.81 -3.92 16.59
C ALA A 75 -2.83 -5.44 16.36
N ILE A 76 -3.00 -6.24 17.41
CA ILE A 76 -3.01 -7.71 17.31
C ILE A 76 -4.09 -8.24 16.37
N TRP A 77 -5.24 -7.57 16.30
CA TRP A 77 -6.35 -7.99 15.45
C TRP A 77 -6.06 -7.77 13.96
N PHE A 78 -5.25 -6.77 13.63
CA PHE A 78 -4.83 -6.48 12.26
C PHE A 78 -3.59 -7.26 11.82
N THR A 79 -3.09 -8.18 12.65
CA THR A 79 -1.96 -9.06 12.32
C THR A 79 -2.14 -9.81 10.98
N PRO A 80 -3.31 -10.40 10.65
CA PRO A 80 -3.50 -11.06 9.36
C PRO A 80 -3.34 -10.11 8.17
N VAL A 81 -3.79 -8.85 8.32
CA VAL A 81 -3.66 -7.81 7.29
C VAL A 81 -2.19 -7.47 7.08
N ALA A 82 -1.44 -7.18 8.16
CA ALA A 82 -0.01 -6.89 8.11
C ALA A 82 0.81 -8.05 7.51
N ALA A 83 0.48 -9.29 7.89
CA ALA A 83 1.10 -10.50 7.37
C ALA A 83 0.89 -10.64 5.85
N ALA A 84 -0.35 -10.43 5.38
CA ALA A 84 -0.69 -10.49 3.97
C ALA A 84 0.05 -9.42 3.15
N ILE A 85 0.11 -8.18 3.65
CA ILE A 85 0.82 -7.07 3.00
C ILE A 85 2.30 -7.41 2.82
N GLY A 86 2.96 -7.89 3.88
CA GLY A 86 4.36 -8.27 3.82
C GLY A 86 4.64 -9.44 2.89
N PHE A 87 3.74 -10.43 2.87
CA PHE A 87 3.83 -11.54 1.94
C PHE A 87 3.75 -11.08 0.48
N ILE A 88 2.75 -10.26 0.14
CA ILE A 88 2.55 -9.74 -1.22
C ILE A 88 3.74 -8.86 -1.65
N ALA A 89 4.21 -7.98 -0.76
CA ALA A 89 5.41 -7.18 -1.02
C ALA A 89 6.63 -8.06 -1.30
N GLY A 90 6.78 -9.19 -0.60
CA GLY A 90 7.87 -10.11 -0.86
C GLY A 90 7.72 -10.96 -2.11
N VAL A 91 6.49 -11.28 -2.54
CA VAL A 91 6.26 -11.88 -3.87
C VAL A 91 6.64 -10.89 -4.97
N ALA A 92 6.29 -9.60 -4.79
CA ALA A 92 6.68 -8.52 -5.70
C ALA A 92 8.20 -8.31 -5.75
N GLY A 93 8.86 -8.35 -4.59
CA GLY A 93 10.32 -8.28 -4.45
C GLY A 93 11.04 -9.44 -5.14
N ARG A 94 10.59 -10.68 -4.87
CA ARG A 94 11.10 -11.90 -5.53
C ARG A 94 10.95 -11.86 -7.05
N SER A 95 9.87 -11.25 -7.53
CA SER A 95 9.58 -11.07 -8.95
C SER A 95 10.30 -9.85 -9.56
N HIS A 96 11.13 -9.14 -8.79
CA HIS A 96 11.88 -7.95 -9.18
C HIS A 96 11.02 -6.77 -9.66
N LEU A 97 9.74 -6.72 -9.28
CA LEU A 97 8.82 -5.65 -9.70
C LEU A 97 9.32 -4.27 -9.23
N PHE A 98 9.99 -4.19 -8.06
CA PHE A 98 10.52 -2.94 -7.52
C PHE A 98 11.67 -2.33 -8.35
N TYR A 99 12.28 -3.11 -9.23
CA TYR A 99 13.38 -2.64 -10.10
C TYR A 99 12.98 -2.54 -11.57
N ARG A 100 11.84 -3.12 -11.94
CA ARG A 100 11.37 -3.17 -13.32
C ARG A 100 10.66 -1.87 -13.67
N ALA A 101 11.17 -1.19 -14.70
CA ALA A 101 10.48 -0.04 -15.29
C ALA A 101 9.18 -0.51 -15.94
N SER A 102 8.06 0.03 -15.48
CA SER A 102 6.76 -0.16 -16.13
C SER A 102 6.55 0.85 -17.26
N PRO A 103 5.70 0.52 -18.24
CA PRO A 103 5.34 1.49 -19.26
C PRO A 103 4.50 2.62 -18.65
N LYS A 104 4.75 3.86 -19.08
CA LYS A 104 4.12 5.06 -18.49
C LYS A 104 2.59 5.07 -18.59
N TRP A 105 2.00 4.39 -19.59
CA TRP A 105 0.54 4.26 -19.70
C TRP A 105 -0.05 3.51 -18.51
N LEU A 106 0.67 2.53 -17.94
CA LEU A 106 0.20 1.81 -16.76
C LEU A 106 0.17 2.74 -15.55
N SER A 107 1.23 3.53 -15.36
CA SER A 107 1.29 4.57 -14.35
C SER A 107 0.16 5.59 -14.47
N ALA A 108 -0.19 5.98 -15.71
CA ALA A 108 -1.35 6.83 -15.99
C ALA A 108 -2.67 6.14 -15.58
N LEU A 109 -2.87 4.86 -15.91
CA LEU A 109 -4.07 4.12 -15.48
C LEU A 109 -4.16 3.99 -13.96
N VAL A 110 -3.05 3.73 -13.28
CA VAL A 110 -3.02 3.69 -11.81
C VAL A 110 -3.43 5.05 -11.24
N GLY A 111 -2.84 6.14 -11.72
CA GLY A 111 -3.19 7.49 -11.27
C GLY A 111 -4.64 7.87 -11.59
N ALA A 112 -5.14 7.50 -12.76
CA ALA A 112 -6.52 7.71 -13.19
C ALA A 112 -7.50 6.94 -12.31
N ALA A 113 -7.27 5.63 -12.13
CA ALA A 113 -8.09 4.79 -11.25
C ALA A 113 -8.06 5.30 -9.81
N PHE A 114 -6.90 5.75 -9.34
CA PHE A 114 -6.71 6.30 -8.01
C PHE A 114 -7.52 7.59 -7.80
N LEU A 115 -7.33 8.62 -8.64
CA LEU A 115 -8.08 9.87 -8.47
C LEU A 115 -9.57 9.72 -8.80
N PHE A 116 -9.94 8.82 -9.70
CA PHE A 116 -11.34 8.49 -9.95
C PHE A 116 -11.98 7.88 -8.70
N ALA A 117 -11.35 6.88 -8.08
CA ALA A 117 -11.85 6.27 -6.84
C ALA A 117 -11.92 7.29 -5.70
N LEU A 118 -10.89 8.14 -5.54
CA LEU A 118 -10.88 9.21 -4.54
C LEU A 118 -12.00 10.23 -4.79
N THR A 119 -12.25 10.60 -6.04
CA THR A 119 -13.30 11.56 -6.42
C THR A 119 -14.68 10.98 -6.21
N LEU A 120 -14.92 9.74 -6.63
CA LEU A 120 -16.18 9.01 -6.38
C LEU A 120 -16.50 9.03 -4.89
N PHE A 121 -15.49 8.72 -4.09
CA PHE A 121 -15.59 8.75 -2.65
C PHE A 121 -15.88 10.16 -2.12
N VAL A 122 -15.06 11.16 -2.41
CA VAL A 122 -15.25 12.53 -1.90
C VAL A 122 -16.62 13.08 -2.27
N LEU A 123 -17.06 12.88 -3.52
CA LEU A 123 -18.37 13.35 -3.98
C LEU A 123 -19.52 12.60 -3.33
N MET A 124 -19.39 11.31 -3.05
CA MET A 124 -20.40 10.56 -2.31
C MET A 124 -20.63 11.20 -0.92
N PHE A 125 -19.60 11.76 -0.27
CA PHE A 125 -19.76 12.48 1.00
C PHE A 125 -20.30 13.91 0.85
N ILE A 126 -19.85 14.65 -0.16
CA ILE A 126 -20.29 16.04 -0.37
C ILE A 126 -21.76 16.09 -0.82
N ALA A 127 -22.15 15.19 -1.71
CA ALA A 127 -23.49 15.12 -2.28
C ALA A 127 -24.48 14.29 -1.43
N ARG A 128 -24.11 13.94 -0.19
CA ARG A 128 -25.05 13.30 0.74
C ARG A 128 -26.19 14.24 1.08
N THR A 129 -27.41 13.72 1.13
CA THR A 129 -28.58 14.43 1.63
C THR A 129 -28.95 13.90 3.01
N PHE A 130 -29.89 14.52 3.71
CA PHE A 130 -30.40 14.01 4.98
C PHE A 130 -31.91 13.76 4.84
N ASP A 131 -32.37 12.59 5.26
CA ASP A 131 -33.80 12.27 5.30
C ASP A 131 -34.50 13.00 6.46
N ASN A 132 -35.82 12.83 6.54
CA ASN A 132 -36.65 13.44 7.58
C ASN A 132 -36.34 12.94 9.01
N GLN A 133 -35.55 11.87 9.16
CA GLN A 133 -35.09 11.35 10.44
C GLN A 133 -33.66 11.80 10.78
N GLY A 134 -33.03 12.61 9.92
CA GLY A 134 -31.67 13.08 10.08
C GLY A 134 -30.60 12.06 9.65
N ASN A 135 -31.00 10.99 8.96
CA ASN A 135 -30.07 10.00 8.42
C ASN A 135 -29.47 10.51 7.10
N ALA A 136 -28.16 10.38 6.92
CA ALA A 136 -27.44 10.84 5.75
C ALA A 136 -27.70 9.92 4.54
N VAL A 137 -28.57 10.24 3.59
CA VAL A 137 -28.78 9.41 2.40
C VAL A 137 -27.67 9.64 1.37
N PHE A 138 -26.96 8.59 0.99
CA PHE A 138 -25.91 8.67 -0.03
C PHE A 138 -26.49 8.57 -1.45
N PRO A 139 -25.98 9.38 -2.39
CA PRO A 139 -26.37 9.28 -3.78
C PRO A 139 -25.85 7.97 -4.39
N THR A 140 -26.67 7.37 -5.25
CA THR A 140 -26.25 6.23 -6.07
C THR A 140 -25.11 6.65 -7.02
N MET A 141 -24.32 5.68 -7.50
CA MET A 141 -23.30 6.00 -8.53
C MET A 141 -23.92 6.64 -9.76
N GLN A 142 -25.14 6.24 -10.14
CA GLN A 142 -25.85 6.82 -11.28
C GLN A 142 -26.15 8.31 -11.08
N THR A 143 -26.65 8.71 -9.90
CA THR A 143 -26.93 10.11 -9.59
C THR A 143 -25.64 10.93 -9.50
N LEU A 144 -24.57 10.36 -8.90
CA LEU A 144 -23.27 11.01 -8.86
C LEU A 144 -22.71 11.29 -10.26
N PHE A 145 -22.77 10.32 -11.17
CA PHE A 145 -22.30 10.53 -12.54
C PHE A 145 -23.18 11.48 -13.34
N ALA A 146 -24.50 11.46 -13.13
CA ALA A 146 -25.43 12.37 -13.79
C ALA A 146 -25.18 13.83 -13.38
N GLU A 147 -24.92 14.08 -12.10
CA GLU A 147 -24.74 15.43 -11.55
C GLU A 147 -23.29 15.94 -11.67
N ASN A 148 -22.30 15.06 -11.56
CA ASN A 148 -20.88 15.43 -11.43
C ASN A 148 -20.00 14.83 -12.53
N GLY A 149 -20.58 14.44 -13.68
CA GLY A 149 -19.85 13.76 -14.75
C GLY A 149 -18.59 14.49 -15.21
N LEU A 150 -18.61 15.83 -15.25
CA LEU A 150 -17.44 16.64 -15.59
C LEU A 150 -16.32 16.51 -14.55
N ILE A 151 -16.64 16.48 -13.26
CA ILE A 151 -15.65 16.29 -12.19
C ILE A 151 -14.98 14.91 -12.32
N PHE A 152 -15.75 13.87 -12.64
CA PHE A 152 -15.21 12.54 -12.88
C PHE A 152 -14.26 12.50 -14.08
N VAL A 153 -14.61 13.16 -15.18
CA VAL A 153 -13.73 13.27 -16.36
C VAL A 153 -12.45 14.03 -16.00
N LEU A 154 -12.56 15.17 -15.30
CA LEU A 154 -11.41 15.94 -14.86
C LEU A 154 -10.52 15.14 -13.90
N ALA A 155 -11.10 14.42 -12.94
CA ALA A 155 -10.36 13.57 -12.02
C ALA A 155 -9.63 12.43 -12.73
N LEU A 156 -10.27 11.82 -13.73
CA LEU A 156 -9.69 10.76 -14.54
C LEU A 156 -8.52 11.28 -15.39
N VAL A 157 -8.68 12.44 -16.03
CA VAL A 157 -7.63 13.10 -16.82
C VAL A 157 -6.49 13.57 -15.92
N ALA A 158 -6.81 14.28 -14.83
CA ALA A 158 -5.82 14.74 -13.86
C ALA A 158 -5.06 13.57 -13.24
N GLY A 159 -5.76 12.47 -12.95
CA GLY A 159 -5.17 11.25 -12.43
C GLY A 159 -4.27 10.58 -13.44
N ALA A 160 -4.68 10.52 -14.71
CA ALA A 160 -3.85 10.02 -15.80
C ALA A 160 -2.59 10.87 -15.98
N VAL A 161 -2.72 12.20 -15.96
CA VAL A 161 -1.59 13.13 -16.07
C VAL A 161 -0.66 13.01 -14.87
N ALA A 162 -1.20 13.00 -13.65
CA ALA A 162 -0.41 12.83 -12.43
C ALA A 162 0.29 11.47 -12.42
N GLY A 163 -0.39 10.39 -12.79
CA GLY A 163 0.20 9.07 -12.95
C GLY A 163 1.32 9.05 -13.99
N TYR A 164 1.11 9.68 -15.15
CA TYR A 164 2.10 9.76 -16.21
C TYR A 164 3.33 10.61 -15.81
N ALA A 165 3.12 11.75 -15.15
CA ALA A 165 4.14 12.73 -14.82
C ALA A 165 4.90 12.41 -13.52
N VAL A 166 4.17 11.98 -12.48
CA VAL A 166 4.69 11.73 -11.12
C VAL A 166 5.14 10.28 -10.97
N LEU A 167 4.27 9.31 -11.27
CA LEU A 167 4.60 7.89 -11.08
C LEU A 167 5.56 7.36 -12.16
N GLN A 168 5.58 7.99 -13.34
CA GLN A 168 6.49 7.69 -14.45
C GLN A 168 6.61 6.18 -14.77
N GLN A 169 7.65 5.51 -14.27
CA GLN A 169 7.93 4.09 -14.50
C GLN A 169 7.50 3.18 -13.33
N ALA A 170 6.74 3.67 -12.34
CA ALA A 170 6.34 2.94 -11.14
C ALA A 170 4.97 2.21 -11.22
N GLY A 171 4.28 2.20 -12.36
CA GLY A 171 2.99 1.56 -12.59
C GLY A 171 2.86 0.11 -12.08
N TYR A 172 3.88 -0.75 -12.19
CA TYR A 172 3.80 -2.11 -11.61
C TYR A 172 3.66 -2.09 -10.08
N ILE A 173 4.41 -1.21 -9.43
CA ILE A 173 4.32 -1.03 -7.98
C ILE A 173 3.00 -0.35 -7.61
N GLY A 174 2.52 0.56 -8.45
CA GLY A 174 1.21 1.18 -8.28
C GLY A 174 0.08 0.15 -8.31
N THR A 175 0.09 -0.74 -9.30
CA THR A 175 -0.92 -1.79 -9.43
C THR A 175 -0.91 -2.78 -8.27
N ILE A 176 0.27 -3.21 -7.81
CA ILE A 176 0.35 -4.16 -6.70
C ILE A 176 0.01 -3.48 -5.36
N GLY A 177 0.33 -2.20 -5.19
CA GLY A 177 -0.09 -1.42 -4.02
C GLY A 177 -1.61 -1.31 -3.94
N LEU A 178 -2.28 -0.95 -5.05
CA LEU A 178 -3.74 -0.90 -5.12
C LEU A 178 -4.37 -2.28 -4.85
N ALA A 179 -3.88 -3.33 -5.50
CA ALA A 179 -4.38 -4.69 -5.30
C ALA A 179 -4.19 -5.16 -3.84
N THR A 180 -3.04 -4.83 -3.24
CA THR A 180 -2.77 -5.12 -1.83
C THR A 180 -3.73 -4.40 -0.90
N GLY A 181 -4.08 -3.14 -1.19
CA GLY A 181 -5.04 -2.40 -0.37
C GLY A 181 -6.47 -2.90 -0.51
N VAL A 182 -6.89 -3.37 -1.69
CA VAL A 182 -8.21 -4.02 -1.83
C VAL A 182 -8.24 -5.33 -1.03
N LEU A 183 -7.16 -6.13 -1.07
CA LEU A 183 -7.04 -7.32 -0.24
C LEU A 183 -7.01 -6.98 1.26
N ALA A 184 -6.31 -5.90 1.64
CA ALA A 184 -6.30 -5.41 3.00
C ALA A 184 -7.71 -5.04 3.46
N ALA A 185 -8.47 -4.29 2.65
CA ALA A 185 -9.86 -3.92 2.92
C ALA A 185 -10.78 -5.14 3.12
N LEU A 186 -10.62 -6.17 2.29
CA LEU A 186 -11.40 -7.40 2.38
C LEU A 186 -11.14 -8.16 3.68
N ILE A 187 -9.89 -8.16 4.16
CA ILE A 187 -9.51 -8.82 5.41
C ILE A 187 -9.85 -7.95 6.61
N SER A 188 -9.63 -6.64 6.53
CA SER A 188 -9.80 -5.67 7.61
C SER A 188 -11.27 -5.39 7.92
N ALA A 189 -12.14 -5.35 6.90
CA ALA A 189 -13.55 -5.00 7.07
C ALA A 189 -14.33 -5.84 8.09
N PRO A 190 -14.31 -7.19 8.05
CA PRO A 190 -15.02 -7.99 9.06
C PRO A 190 -14.42 -7.83 10.47
N ILE A 191 -13.10 -7.68 10.56
CA ILE A 191 -12.39 -7.47 11.84
C ILE A 191 -12.83 -6.14 12.45
N SER A 192 -12.80 -5.07 11.67
CA SER A 192 -13.17 -3.73 12.08
C SER A 192 -14.66 -3.63 12.45
N ALA A 193 -15.54 -4.31 11.69
CA ALA A 193 -16.97 -4.35 12.02
C ALA A 193 -17.24 -5.04 13.36
N TYR A 194 -16.53 -6.14 13.66
CA TYR A 194 -16.69 -6.88 14.91
C TYR A 194 -16.13 -6.12 16.12
N LEU A 195 -14.95 -5.52 16.00
CA LEU A 195 -14.26 -4.92 17.15
C LEU A 195 -14.80 -3.55 17.53
N PHE A 196 -15.21 -2.77 16.54
CA PHE A 196 -15.44 -1.34 16.73
C PHE A 196 -16.90 -0.94 16.58
N GLY A 197 -17.78 -1.84 16.12
CA GLY A 197 -19.13 -1.47 15.71
C GLY A 197 -19.14 -0.34 14.67
N GLY A 198 -18.01 -0.16 13.96
CA GLY A 198 -17.77 0.89 13.00
C GLY A 198 -17.23 2.24 13.51
N VAL A 199 -16.63 2.33 14.70
CA VAL A 199 -15.83 3.52 15.12
C VAL A 199 -14.52 3.08 15.80
N THR A 200 -13.40 3.24 15.09
CA THR A 200 -12.07 2.68 15.41
C THR A 200 -11.08 3.62 16.14
N GLY A 201 -11.47 4.86 16.45
CA GLY A 201 -10.61 5.98 16.87
C GLY A 201 -9.78 6.64 15.76
N ALA A 202 -9.99 6.28 14.49
CA ALA A 202 -9.15 6.71 13.38
C ALA A 202 -9.75 7.85 12.55
N GLY A 203 -8.92 8.54 11.77
CA GLY A 203 -9.39 9.59 10.85
C GLY A 203 -10.44 9.10 9.83
N THR A 204 -10.47 7.79 9.56
CA THR A 204 -11.44 7.14 8.68
C THR A 204 -12.78 6.81 9.34
N ASP A 205 -12.93 6.97 10.66
CA ASP A 205 -14.20 6.65 11.35
C ASP A 205 -15.33 7.59 11.02
N LEU A 206 -15.01 8.84 10.72
CA LEU A 206 -15.98 9.78 10.18
C LEU A 206 -16.66 9.20 8.93
N LEU A 207 -15.94 8.36 8.19
CA LEU A 207 -16.45 7.69 7.01
C LEU A 207 -17.42 6.59 7.40
N VAL A 208 -17.03 5.73 8.34
CA VAL A 208 -17.87 4.64 8.79
C VAL A 208 -19.12 5.15 9.52
N ALA A 209 -18.99 6.19 10.34
CA ALA A 209 -20.11 6.86 11.01
C ALA A 209 -21.06 7.50 10.01
N ALA A 210 -20.55 8.14 8.95
CA ALA A 210 -21.41 8.68 7.89
C ALA A 210 -22.14 7.56 7.14
N PHE A 211 -21.47 6.46 6.82
CA PHE A 211 -22.11 5.28 6.22
C PHE A 211 -23.20 4.69 7.12
N GLN A 212 -22.94 4.53 8.42
CA GLN A 212 -23.96 4.07 9.35
C GLN A 212 -25.13 5.05 9.46
N ALA A 213 -24.85 6.35 9.45
CA ALA A 213 -25.86 7.40 9.43
C ALA A 213 -26.74 7.35 8.17
N SER A 214 -26.37 6.62 7.10
CA SER A 214 -27.23 6.39 5.93
C SER A 214 -28.16 5.21 6.00
N GLY A 215 -28.16 4.50 7.13
CA GLY A 215 -28.85 3.23 7.27
C GLY A 215 -28.10 2.06 6.65
N ALA A 216 -26.86 2.25 6.18
CA ALA A 216 -26.01 1.14 5.77
C ALA A 216 -25.66 0.27 7.00
N SER A 217 -25.59 -1.05 6.81
CA SER A 217 -25.16 -1.92 7.90
C SER A 217 -23.72 -1.61 8.31
N ILE A 218 -23.34 -1.94 9.55
CA ILE A 218 -21.97 -1.72 10.05
C ILE A 218 -20.94 -2.34 9.10
N ILE A 219 -21.20 -3.56 8.62
CA ILE A 219 -20.31 -4.26 7.68
C ILE A 219 -20.21 -3.52 6.35
N GLN A 220 -21.32 -3.03 5.78
CA GLN A 220 -21.31 -2.27 4.54
C GLN A 220 -20.54 -0.96 4.70
N SER A 221 -20.72 -0.30 5.85
CA SER A 221 -20.08 0.97 6.20
C SER A 221 -18.56 0.84 6.32
N VAL A 222 -18.12 -0.18 7.06
CA VAL A 222 -16.69 -0.47 7.26
C VAL A 222 -16.06 -0.96 5.95
N PHE A 223 -16.75 -1.81 5.19
CA PHE A 223 -16.24 -2.30 3.92
C PHE A 223 -16.08 -1.18 2.90
N ALA A 224 -17.08 -0.31 2.76
CA ALA A 224 -17.03 0.81 1.85
C ALA A 224 -15.93 1.81 2.23
N GLN A 225 -15.68 2.02 3.53
CA GLN A 225 -14.52 2.78 4.00
C GLN A 225 -13.20 2.09 3.64
N GLY A 226 -13.05 0.80 3.94
CA GLY A 226 -11.81 0.06 3.69
C GLY A 226 -11.43 0.02 2.21
N VAL A 227 -12.40 -0.21 1.32
CA VAL A 227 -12.16 -0.25 -0.14
C VAL A 227 -11.69 1.10 -0.71
N VAL A 228 -11.88 2.20 0.03
CA VAL A 228 -11.40 3.51 -0.38
C VAL A 228 -10.05 3.82 0.26
N SER A 229 -9.94 3.73 1.58
CA SER A 229 -8.74 4.18 2.30
C SER A 229 -7.57 3.20 2.16
N ASP A 230 -7.83 1.89 2.19
CA ASP A 230 -6.76 0.89 2.26
C ASP A 230 -6.00 0.82 0.94
N PRO A 231 -6.63 0.85 -0.26
CA PRO A 231 -5.90 1.03 -1.53
C PRO A 231 -5.02 2.27 -1.57
N PHE A 232 -5.46 3.38 -0.99
CA PHE A 232 -4.66 4.60 -0.96
C PHE A 232 -3.44 4.45 -0.05
N ASP A 233 -3.64 3.93 1.15
CA ASP A 233 -2.59 3.67 2.12
C ASP A 233 -1.53 2.70 1.56
N LYS A 234 -1.98 1.61 0.93
CA LYS A 234 -1.07 0.59 0.38
C LYS A 234 -0.42 1.05 -0.92
N LEU A 235 -1.10 1.81 -1.78
CA LEU A 235 -0.46 2.48 -2.91
C LEU A 235 0.68 3.37 -2.42
N THR A 236 0.40 4.24 -1.44
CA THR A 236 1.39 5.19 -0.90
C THR A 236 2.56 4.47 -0.25
N SER A 237 2.29 3.47 0.59
CA SER A 237 3.33 2.66 1.24
C SER A 237 4.25 1.97 0.24
N PHE A 238 3.70 1.34 -0.80
CA PHE A 238 4.48 0.68 -1.85
C PHE A 238 5.28 1.69 -2.69
N MET A 239 4.72 2.86 -3.00
CA MET A 239 5.43 3.96 -3.68
C MET A 239 6.59 4.49 -2.85
N LEU A 240 6.39 4.72 -1.55
CA LEU A 240 7.44 5.18 -0.64
C LEU A 240 8.59 4.17 -0.57
N VAL A 241 8.29 2.88 -0.47
CA VAL A 241 9.31 1.83 -0.49
C VAL A 241 10.03 1.77 -1.84
N TRP A 242 9.31 1.89 -2.96
CA TRP A 242 9.94 1.94 -4.27
C TRP A 242 10.89 3.12 -4.41
N LEU A 243 10.48 4.33 -4.00
CA LEU A 243 11.35 5.51 -3.99
C LEU A 243 12.57 5.30 -3.08
N ALA A 244 12.36 4.74 -1.89
CA ALA A 244 13.45 4.43 -0.97
C ALA A 244 14.46 3.48 -1.61
N ILE A 245 14.00 2.37 -2.19
CA ILE A 245 14.86 1.39 -2.88
C ILE A 245 15.64 2.04 -4.02
N GLN A 246 14.99 2.89 -4.82
CA GLN A 246 15.64 3.58 -5.95
C GLN A 246 16.67 4.62 -5.50
N SER A 247 16.50 5.17 -4.28
CA SER A 247 17.42 6.13 -3.66
C SER A 247 18.62 5.44 -2.98
N LEU A 248 18.54 4.14 -2.70
CA LEU A 248 19.61 3.41 -2.03
C LEU A 248 20.81 3.15 -2.96
N PRO A 249 22.07 3.32 -2.49
CA PRO A 249 23.24 2.96 -3.25
C PRO A 249 23.24 1.48 -3.64
N ARG A 250 23.62 1.16 -4.88
CA ARG A 250 23.70 -0.22 -5.39
C ARG A 250 24.52 -1.16 -4.50
N ARG A 251 25.54 -0.63 -3.83
CA ARG A 251 26.39 -1.36 -2.87
C ARG A 251 25.62 -1.84 -1.65
N LEU A 252 24.66 -1.05 -1.16
CA LEU A 252 23.80 -1.42 -0.04
C LEU A 252 22.75 -2.43 -0.49
N LEU A 253 22.10 -2.18 -1.62
CA LEU A 253 21.13 -3.11 -2.20
C LEU A 253 21.74 -4.49 -2.44
N ALA A 254 22.98 -4.57 -2.92
CA ALA A 254 23.67 -5.84 -3.14
C ALA A 254 23.82 -6.71 -1.88
N ARG A 255 23.67 -6.13 -0.68
CA ARG A 255 23.72 -6.87 0.59
C ARG A 255 22.43 -7.63 0.91
N PHE A 256 21.32 -7.36 0.21
CA PHE A 256 20.04 -8.01 0.46
C PHE A 256 19.78 -9.17 -0.52
N PRO A 257 19.05 -10.22 -0.10
CA PRO A 257 18.75 -11.40 -0.94
C PRO A 257 18.10 -11.07 -2.29
N TYR A 258 17.13 -10.15 -2.30
CA TYR A 258 16.42 -9.68 -3.50
C TYR A 258 16.80 -8.24 -3.87
N GLY A 259 17.97 -7.79 -3.43
CA GLY A 259 18.55 -6.52 -3.82
C GLY A 259 19.09 -6.54 -5.26
N ARG A 260 19.00 -5.41 -5.97
CA ARG A 260 19.54 -5.28 -7.34
C ARG A 260 21.02 -5.67 -7.38
N SER A 261 21.37 -6.68 -8.18
CA SER A 261 22.75 -7.12 -8.39
C SER A 261 23.51 -6.17 -9.34
N GLN A 262 24.82 -6.03 -9.12
CA GLN A 262 25.71 -5.62 -10.21
C GLN A 262 25.73 -6.75 -11.26
N PRO A 263 25.80 -6.44 -12.57
CA PRO A 263 26.12 -7.47 -13.55
C PRO A 263 27.47 -8.12 -13.17
N PRO A 264 27.65 -9.44 -13.42
CA PRO A 264 28.89 -10.12 -13.10
C PRO A 264 30.08 -9.39 -13.71
N ARG A 265 31.17 -9.21 -12.95
CA ARG A 265 32.42 -8.60 -13.44
C ARG A 265 32.97 -9.29 -14.68
N GLU A 266 32.60 -10.56 -14.94
CA GLU A 266 32.97 -11.29 -16.17
C GLU A 266 32.43 -10.66 -17.45
N ALA A 267 31.20 -10.12 -17.46
CA ALA A 267 30.65 -9.47 -18.67
C ALA A 267 31.43 -8.21 -19.07
N ALA A 268 31.99 -7.49 -18.09
CA ALA A 268 32.83 -6.32 -18.33
C ALA A 268 34.22 -6.71 -18.90
N TYR A 269 34.72 -7.91 -18.60
CA TYR A 269 35.94 -8.42 -19.23
C TYR A 269 35.68 -8.96 -20.63
N THR A 270 34.51 -9.56 -20.90
CA THR A 270 34.18 -10.06 -22.26
C THR A 270 33.96 -8.91 -23.24
N GLU A 271 33.30 -7.82 -22.83
CA GLU A 271 33.15 -6.60 -23.65
C GLU A 271 34.47 -5.83 -23.79
N ALA A 272 35.34 -5.79 -22.77
CA ALA A 272 36.64 -5.14 -22.86
C ALA A 272 37.67 -5.96 -23.68
N ALA A 273 37.49 -7.27 -23.78
CA ALA A 273 38.33 -8.15 -24.59
C ALA A 273 37.90 -8.19 -26.07
N SER A 274 36.62 -7.99 -26.37
CA SER A 274 36.09 -7.94 -27.75
C SER A 274 36.19 -6.56 -28.41
N SER A 275 36.54 -5.51 -27.66
CA SER A 275 36.68 -4.12 -28.13
C SER A 275 38.12 -3.67 -28.33
N ARG A 276 39.11 -4.56 -28.18
CA ARG A 276 40.49 -4.29 -28.58
C ARG A 276 40.68 -4.69 -30.05
N PRO A 277 40.94 -3.73 -30.97
CA PRO A 277 41.31 -4.04 -32.35
C PRO A 277 42.67 -4.74 -32.44
#